data_AF-A0A935MR66-F1
#
_entry.id   AF-A0A935MR66-F1
#
_cell.length_a   1.000
_cell.length_b   1.000
_cell.length_c   1.000
_cell.angle_alpha   90.00
_cell.angle_beta   90.00
_cell.angle_gamma   90.00
#
_symmetry.space_group_name_H-M   'P 1'
#
loop_
_entity.id
_entity.type
_entity.pdbx_description
1 polymer ?
#
loop_
_entity_poly.entity_id
_entity_poly.type
_entity_poly.pdbx_seq_one_letter_code
_entity_poly.pdbx_strand_id
1 'polypeptide(L)'
;MIKKPYVFSTIKLAGFSILIITLMLLPADFFDTGTPICLFTRLSGYSCYGCGMTRAIMHLLHFNFSTAWNFNKLSFIVFPLLVYVFGSWFFKELKLIRSN
;
A
#
# COMPACT_ATOMS: atom_id res chain seq x y z
N MET A 1 25.33 24.31 10.66
CA MET A 1 23.90 24.61 10.47
C MET A 1 23.22 23.40 9.84
N ILE A 2 22.33 22.73 10.57
CA ILE A 2 21.83 21.41 10.15
C ILE A 2 20.64 21.58 9.22
N LYS A 3 20.88 21.29 7.94
CA LYS A 3 19.94 21.10 6.82
C LYS A 3 18.95 19.91 7.04
N LYS A 4 18.60 19.63 8.29
CA LYS A 4 17.93 18.42 8.82
C LYS A 4 16.54 18.09 8.21
N PRO A 5 15.67 19.05 7.85
CA PRO A 5 14.32 18.70 7.42
C PRO A 5 14.25 18.07 6.02
N TYR A 6 15.06 18.49 5.04
CA TYR A 6 15.01 17.89 3.69
C TYR A 6 15.65 16.50 3.65
N VAL A 7 16.73 16.25 4.42
CA VAL A 7 17.39 14.93 4.45
C VAL A 7 16.40 13.87 4.92
N PHE A 8 15.62 14.17 5.98
CA PHE A 8 14.57 13.28 6.46
C PHE A 8 13.45 13.09 5.42
N SER A 9 13.06 14.15 4.72
CA SER A 9 12.06 14.11 3.65
C SER A 9 12.50 13.20 2.49
N THR A 10 13.78 13.29 2.07
CA THR A 10 14.36 12.43 1.04
C THR A 10 14.35 10.95 1.45
N ILE A 11 14.69 10.64 2.71
CA ILE A 11 14.67 9.26 3.23
C ILE A 11 13.25 8.69 3.18
N LYS A 12 12.24 9.46 3.59
CA LYS A 12 10.84 9.01 3.53
C LYS A 12 10.38 8.72 2.10
N LEU A 13 10.70 9.62 1.15
CA LEU A 13 10.35 9.44 -0.26
C LEU A 13 11.05 8.22 -0.87
N ALA A 14 12.33 8.02 -0.55
CA ALA A 14 13.08 6.84 -0.97
C ALA A 14 12.44 5.56 -0.43
N GLY A 15 12.13 5.52 0.88
CA GLY A 15 11.48 4.37 1.51
C GLY A 15 10.11 4.05 0.90
N PHE A 16 9.28 5.07 0.67
CA PHE A 16 7.97 4.88 0.03
C PHE A 16 8.10 4.37 -1.41
N SER A 17 9.04 4.91 -2.18
CA SER A 17 9.27 4.47 -3.56
C SER A 17 9.78 3.03 -3.62
N ILE A 18 10.72 2.67 -2.75
CA ILE A 18 11.23 1.30 -2.62
C ILE A 18 10.10 0.33 -2.27
N LEU A 19 9.21 0.71 -1.35
CA LEU A 19 8.06 -0.11 -0.97
C LEU A 19 7.14 -0.37 -2.17
N ILE A 20 6.75 0.67 -2.92
CA ILE A 20 5.87 0.52 -4.08
C ILE A 20 6.53 -0.32 -5.17
N ILE A 21 7.82 -0.08 -5.47
CA ILE A 21 8.57 -0.87 -6.45
C ILE A 21 8.63 -2.33 -6.03
N THR A 22 8.92 -2.59 -4.76
CA THR A 22 8.95 -3.96 -4.22
C THR A 22 7.60 -4.64 -4.42
N LEU A 23 6.50 -3.97 -4.05
CA LEU A 23 5.15 -4.51 -4.24
C LEU A 23 4.78 -4.75 -5.71
N MET A 24 5.28 -3.94 -6.65
CA MET A 24 5.09 -4.18 -8.08
C MET A 24 5.96 -5.30 -8.65
N LEU A 25 7.11 -5.59 -8.03
CA LEU A 25 7.97 -6.71 -8.43
C LEU A 25 7.46 -8.05 -7.89
N LEU A 26 6.78 -8.04 -6.75
CA LEU A 26 6.12 -9.22 -6.22
C LEU A 26 4.92 -9.60 -7.10
N PRO A 27 4.65 -10.90 -7.32
CA PRO A 27 3.52 -11.32 -8.12
C PRO A 27 2.19 -10.98 -7.43
N ALA A 28 1.15 -10.74 -8.23
CA ALA A 28 -0.16 -10.28 -7.74
C ALA A 28 -0.80 -11.22 -6.71
N ASP A 29 -0.55 -12.53 -6.83
CA ASP A 29 -1.08 -13.60 -5.99
C ASP A 29 -0.18 -13.95 -4.79
N PHE A 30 0.92 -13.21 -4.57
CA PHE A 30 1.87 -13.49 -3.49
C PHE A 30 1.21 -13.58 -2.12
N PHE A 31 0.20 -12.74 -1.86
CA PHE A 31 -0.53 -12.71 -0.57
C PHE A 31 -1.76 -13.61 -0.55
N ASP A 32 -2.14 -14.21 -1.68
CA ASP A 32 -3.31 -15.09 -1.78
C ASP A 32 -3.01 -16.44 -1.14
N THR A 33 -1.77 -16.91 -1.33
CA THR A 33 -1.26 -18.15 -0.74
C THR A 33 -0.52 -17.86 0.56
N GLY A 34 -0.60 -18.80 1.52
CA GLY A 34 0.08 -18.70 2.81
C GLY A 34 -0.86 -18.68 4.01
N THR A 35 -0.30 -19.04 5.16
CA THR A 35 -1.06 -19.08 6.42
C THR A 35 -1.45 -17.66 6.81
N PRO A 36 -2.74 -17.36 7.07
CA PRO A 36 -3.16 -16.04 7.45
C PRO A 36 -2.47 -15.63 8.76
N ILE A 37 -1.71 -14.54 8.72
CA ILE A 37 -1.04 -13.99 9.90
C ILE A 37 -2.09 -13.52 10.93
N CYS A 38 -3.27 -13.10 10.46
CA CYS A 38 -4.35 -12.62 11.30
C CYS A 38 -4.96 -13.72 12.17
N LEU A 39 -4.93 -13.49 13.49
CA LEU A 39 -5.48 -14.37 14.50
C LEU A 39 -6.99 -14.64 14.30
N PHE A 40 -7.76 -13.64 13.88
CA PHE A 40 -9.19 -13.80 13.61
C PHE A 40 -9.44 -14.88 12.56
N THR A 41 -8.73 -14.84 11.43
CA THR A 41 -8.92 -15.85 10.38
C THR A 41 -8.41 -17.22 10.82
N ARG A 42 -7.38 -17.28 11.66
CA ARG A 42 -6.96 -18.58 12.24
C ARG A 42 -7.97 -19.19 13.21
N LEU A 43 -8.60 -18.37 14.06
CA LEU A 43 -9.55 -18.85 15.06
C LEU A 43 -10.94 -19.10 14.48
N SER A 44 -11.42 -18.21 13.62
CA SER A 44 -12.78 -18.27 13.09
C SER A 44 -12.89 -19.05 11.77
N GLY A 45 -11.78 -19.22 11.03
CA GLY A 45 -11.79 -19.76 9.67
C GLY A 45 -12.28 -18.78 8.61
N TYR A 46 -12.81 -17.61 8.99
CA TYR A 46 -13.32 -16.60 8.07
C TYR A 46 -12.26 -15.54 7.74
N SER A 47 -12.16 -15.17 6.47
CA SER A 47 -11.31 -14.06 6.03
C SER A 47 -11.81 -12.74 6.63
N CYS A 48 -10.99 -12.09 7.46
CA CYS A 48 -11.36 -10.79 8.01
C CYS A 48 -11.28 -9.70 6.93
N TYR A 49 -12.07 -8.63 7.09
CA TYR A 49 -12.09 -7.50 6.17
C TYR A 49 -10.70 -6.89 5.93
N GLY A 50 -9.83 -6.91 6.95
CA GLY A 50 -8.45 -6.43 6.83
C GLY A 50 -7.57 -7.30 5.94
N CYS A 51 -7.57 -8.63 6.14
CA CYS A 51 -6.78 -9.54 5.30
C CYS A 51 -7.25 -9.54 3.85
N GLY A 52 -8.57 -9.51 3.63
CA GLY A 52 -9.15 -9.38 2.29
C GLY A 52 -8.78 -8.05 1.63
N MET A 53 -8.69 -6.96 2.40
CA MET A 53 -8.30 -5.65 1.89
C MET A 53 -6.85 -5.63 1.39
N THR A 54 -5.90 -6.22 2.12
CA THR A 54 -4.50 -6.28 1.68
C THR A 54 -4.35 -7.03 0.35
N ARG A 55 -5.02 -8.18 0.21
CA ARG A 55 -5.04 -8.95 -1.05
C ARG A 55 -5.69 -8.16 -2.17
N ALA A 56 -6.83 -7.54 -1.90
CA ALA A 56 -7.53 -6.74 -2.89
C ALA A 56 -6.68 -5.54 -3.38
N ILE A 57 -5.97 -4.84 -2.47
CA ILE A 57 -5.07 -3.74 -2.84
C ILE A 57 -3.90 -4.27 -3.69
N MET A 58 -3.31 -5.43 -3.36
CA MET A 58 -2.26 -6.04 -4.18
C MET A 58 -2.74 -6.33 -5.61
N HIS A 59 -3.94 -6.88 -5.76
CA HIS A 59 -4.55 -7.11 -7.07
C HIS A 59 -4.88 -5.81 -7.80
N LEU A 60 -5.36 -4.77 -7.10
CA LEU A 60 -5.58 -3.44 -7.69
C LEU A 60 -4.28 -2.79 -8.17
N LEU A 61 -3.17 -2.95 -7.45
CA LEU A 61 -1.84 -2.48 -7.87
C LEU A 61 -1.38 -3.16 -9.17
N HIS A 62 -1.84 -4.38 -9.43
CA HIS A 62 -1.56 -5.16 -10.64
C HIS A 62 -2.68 -5.06 -11.70
N PHE A 63 -3.62 -4.14 -11.53
CA PHE A 63 -4.76 -3.93 -12.43
C PHE A 63 -5.70 -5.14 -12.57
N ASN A 64 -5.71 -6.06 -11.61
CA ASN A 64 -6.62 -7.19 -11.54
C ASN A 64 -7.89 -6.83 -10.74
N PHE A 65 -8.80 -6.09 -11.39
CA PHE A 65 -10.02 -5.60 -10.75
C PHE A 65 -11.00 -6.71 -10.34
N SER A 66 -11.13 -7.75 -11.16
CA SER A 66 -12.08 -8.85 -10.89
C SER A 66 -11.70 -9.59 -9.60
N THR A 67 -10.44 -10.00 -9.48
CA THR A 67 -9.96 -10.68 -8.28
C THR A 67 -9.99 -9.76 -7.06
N ALA A 68 -9.64 -8.48 -7.20
CA ALA A 68 -9.74 -7.51 -6.11
C ALA A 68 -11.17 -7.36 -5.57
N TRP A 69 -12.17 -7.33 -6.46
CA TRP A 69 -13.58 -7.23 -6.07
C TRP A 69 -14.05 -8.43 -5.27
N ASN A 70 -13.60 -9.63 -5.66
CA ASN A 70 -13.92 -10.87 -4.96
C ASN A 70 -13.29 -10.94 -3.56
N PHE A 71 -12.07 -10.40 -3.39
CA PHE A 71 -11.43 -10.35 -2.07
C PHE A 71 -12.05 -9.31 -1.13
N ASN A 72 -12.26 -8.08 -1.60
CA ASN A 72 -12.91 -7.04 -0.82
C ASN A 72 -13.43 -5.90 -1.70
N LYS A 73 -14.76 -5.76 -1.82
CA LYS A 73 -15.41 -4.69 -2.60
C LYS A 73 -15.06 -3.28 -2.10
N LEU A 74 -14.84 -3.11 -0.80
CA LEU A 74 -14.48 -1.82 -0.18
C LEU A 74 -13.11 -1.32 -0.67
N SER A 75 -12.26 -2.22 -1.21
CA SER A 75 -10.96 -1.86 -1.78
C SER A 75 -11.07 -0.83 -2.91
N PHE A 76 -12.18 -0.81 -3.66
CA PHE A 76 -12.40 0.15 -4.75
C PHE A 76 -12.64 1.58 -4.27
N ILE A 77 -12.98 1.76 -2.99
CA ILE A 77 -13.10 3.07 -2.35
C ILE A 77 -11.81 3.39 -1.60
N VAL A 78 -11.29 2.41 -0.86
CA VAL A 78 -10.09 2.58 -0.04
C VAL A 78 -8.86 2.84 -0.89
N PHE A 79 -8.68 2.13 -2.01
CA PHE A 79 -7.50 2.27 -2.85
C PHE A 79 -7.37 3.67 -3.45
N PRO A 80 -8.40 4.27 -4.10
CA PRO A 80 -8.33 5.66 -4.55
C PRO A 80 -8.07 6.65 -3.41
N LEU A 81 -8.65 6.42 -2.23
CA LEU A 81 -8.42 7.28 -1.06
C LEU A 81 -6.96 7.19 -0.59
N LEU A 82 -6.37 5.99 -0.55
CA LEU A 82 -4.95 5.79 -0.24
C LEU A 82 -4.07 6.49 -1.28
N VAL A 83 -4.37 6.32 -2.57
CA VAL A 83 -3.64 7.01 -3.66
C VAL A 83 -3.72 8.53 -3.48
N TYR A 84 -4.89 9.07 -3.14
CA TYR A 84 -5.05 10.50 -2.90
C TYR A 84 -4.26 10.99 -1.68
N VAL A 85 -4.38 10.31 -0.54
CA VAL A 85 -3.68 10.69 0.70
C VAL A 85 -2.17 10.61 0.51
N PHE A 86 -1.66 9.48 0.03
CA PHE A 86 -0.22 9.30 -0.19
C PHE A 86 0.30 10.18 -1.32
N GLY A 87 -0.45 10.37 -2.40
CA GLY A 87 -0.10 11.29 -3.47
C GLY A 87 0.01 12.74 -2.96
N SER A 88 -0.98 13.20 -2.18
CA SER A 88 -0.95 14.55 -1.60
C SER A 88 0.24 14.75 -0.65
N TRP A 89 0.58 13.73 0.13
CA TRP A 89 1.75 13.74 1.00
C TRP A 89 3.05 13.73 0.19
N PHE A 90 3.15 12.89 -0.84
CA PHE A 90 4.31 12.80 -1.73
C PHE A 90 4.61 14.15 -2.41
N PHE A 91 3.59 14.82 -2.95
CA PHE A 91 3.75 16.15 -3.54
C PHE A 91 4.18 17.22 -2.53
N LYS A 92 3.74 17.13 -1.26
CA LYS A 92 4.19 18.05 -0.20
C LYS A 92 5.67 17.84 0.10
N GLU A 93 6.11 16.60 0.29
CA GLU A 93 7.51 16.26 0.56
C GLU A 93 8.41 16.67 -0.63
N LEU A 94 7.96 16.48 -1.87
CA LEU A 94 8.68 16.95 -3.07
C LEU A 94 8.86 18.48 -3.09
N LYS A 95 7.82 19.25 -2.74
CA LYS A 95 7.93 20.72 -2.66
C LYS A 95 8.92 21.15 -1.57
N LEU A 96 8.94 20.46 -0.42
CA LEU A 96 9.89 20.74 0.66
C LEU A 96 11.34 20.49 0.25
N ILE A 97 11.60 19.43 -0.52
CA ILE A 97 12.93 19.12 -1.05
C ILE A 97 13.35 20.14 -2.11
N ARG A 98 12.44 20.52 -3.03
CA ARG A 98 12.72 21.50 -4.09
C ARG A 98 13.01 22.92 -3.55
N SER A 99 12.49 23.26 -2.38
CA SER A 99 12.61 24.61 -1.78
C SER A 99 13.84 24.82 -0.88
N ASN A 100 14.71 23.81 -0.71
CA ASN A 100 15.89 23.83 0.17
C ASN A 100 17.21 23.60 -0.59
#